data_AF-A0A4Q2X065-F1
#
_entry.id   AF-A0A4Q2X065-F1
#
_cell.length_a   1.000
_cell.length_b   1.000
_cell.length_c   1.000
_cell.angle_alpha   90.00
_cell.angle_beta   90.00
_cell.angle_gamma   90.00
#
_symmetry.space_group_name_H-M   'P 1'
#
loop_
_entity.id
_entity.type
_entity.pdbx_description
1 polymer ?
#
loop_
_entity_poly.entity_id
_entity_poly.type
_entity_poly.pdbx_seq_one_letter_code
_entity_poly.pdbx_strand_id
1 'polypeptide(L)'
;MIHSILLVALAAGGISAGRWLRHSTVAASSQEEKAHADASHGRKGRTAATSTAPAMLHDLATLRRFAASDPDEETEEARQMARIPTAELKAMILSVSARIDPEQFTQENFACFRTIAAACQELYDRDGRAAYDWAATLPPGRPMAHACSTIITAAAAREPALAEELAKIYQEKHGQDLLRTLTGTLLGAYMTRGDMAGIVRLLAGNSHHSYCPSISFPADFNFPGLLDALDEKVEVHGPVTHWAMRDPDAAWAYMMEHHPSGKTNPGAQSNPFNIIVHSSILR
;
A
#
# COMPACT_ATOMS: atom_id res chain seq x y z
N MET A 1 -55.82 -13.59 -14.10
CA MET A 1 -55.25 -14.38 -12.99
C MET A 1 -53.95 -13.68 -12.59
N ILE A 2 -53.88 -12.65 -11.73
CA ILE A 2 -54.46 -12.37 -10.40
C ILE A 2 -54.17 -13.48 -9.39
N HIS A 3 -53.20 -13.23 -8.50
CA HIS A 3 -53.18 -13.32 -7.01
C HIS A 3 -51.74 -13.01 -6.55
N SER A 4 -51.41 -11.83 -6.00
CA SER A 4 -51.67 -11.34 -4.63
C SER A 4 -50.86 -12.09 -3.56
N ILE A 5 -49.79 -11.47 -3.03
CA ILE A 5 -49.71 -10.67 -1.77
C ILE A 5 -49.34 -11.53 -0.54
N LEU A 6 -48.21 -11.20 0.12
CA LEU A 6 -48.24 -10.87 1.56
C LEU A 6 -47.14 -9.86 1.92
N LEU A 7 -47.57 -8.87 2.71
CA LEU A 7 -46.89 -7.67 3.22
C LEU A 7 -47.12 -7.68 4.75
N VAL A 8 -46.59 -6.67 5.46
CA VAL A 8 -46.90 -6.18 6.83
C VAL A 8 -45.83 -6.56 7.88
N ALA A 9 -45.25 -5.70 8.74
CA ALA A 9 -45.30 -4.25 9.07
C ALA A 9 -43.96 -3.89 9.79
N LEU A 10 -43.35 -2.70 9.69
CA LEU A 10 -43.68 -1.34 10.20
C LEU A 10 -43.81 -1.24 11.74
N ALA A 11 -42.86 -0.54 12.41
CA ALA A 11 -43.09 0.78 13.04
C ALA A 11 -42.11 1.16 14.18
N ALA A 12 -41.94 2.50 14.30
CA ALA A 12 -41.50 3.34 15.43
C ALA A 12 -39.99 3.46 15.70
N GLY A 13 -39.40 4.64 15.88
CA GLY A 13 -39.89 6.01 15.99
C GLY A 13 -38.79 6.86 16.68
N GLY A 14 -38.78 8.19 16.46
CA GLY A 14 -38.00 9.09 17.33
C GLY A 14 -37.32 10.27 16.63
N ILE A 15 -38.09 11.25 16.19
CA ILE A 15 -37.62 12.62 15.96
C ILE A 15 -37.38 13.25 17.34
N SER A 16 -36.23 13.88 17.56
CA SER A 16 -36.05 14.89 18.60
C SER A 16 -35.10 15.98 18.13
N ALA A 17 -35.69 17.16 17.93
CA ALA A 17 -34.99 18.41 17.72
C ALA A 17 -34.26 18.84 18.99
N GLY A 18 -33.08 19.42 18.85
CA GLY A 18 -32.28 19.96 19.95
C GLY A 18 -31.33 21.05 19.49
N ARG A 19 -31.89 22.19 19.09
CA ARG A 19 -31.21 23.47 18.91
C ARG A 19 -30.60 23.91 20.25
N TRP A 20 -29.27 24.00 20.37
CA TRP A 20 -28.64 24.93 21.32
C TRP A 20 -27.42 25.60 20.69
N LEU A 21 -27.41 26.92 20.82
CA LEU A 21 -26.42 27.88 20.34
C LEU A 21 -25.38 28.15 21.44
N ARG A 22 -24.17 28.49 20.97
CA ARG A 22 -23.19 29.45 21.51
C ARG A 22 -22.28 29.10 22.70
N HIS A 23 -21.00 29.34 22.38
CA HIS A 23 -19.92 29.96 23.14
C HIS A 23 -19.53 29.44 24.52
N SER A 24 -18.27 29.00 24.61
CA SER A 24 -17.34 29.47 25.63
C SER A 24 -15.92 29.47 25.06
N THR A 25 -15.43 30.66 24.76
CA THR A 25 -14.00 31.02 24.78
C THR A 25 -13.60 31.18 26.24
N VAL A 26 -12.37 30.79 26.63
CA VAL A 26 -11.41 31.57 27.45
C VAL A 26 -10.30 30.68 28.05
N ALA A 27 -9.07 31.21 27.86
CA ALA A 27 -7.84 31.15 28.66
C ALA A 27 -6.99 29.89 28.79
N ALA A 28 -5.74 30.09 28.34
CA ALA A 28 -4.52 29.55 28.90
C ALA A 28 -4.27 29.99 30.35
N SER A 29 -3.59 29.15 31.13
CA SER A 29 -2.57 29.61 32.07
C SER A 29 -1.56 28.49 32.37
N SER A 30 -0.32 28.76 32.03
CA SER A 30 0.91 28.16 32.54
C SER A 30 1.18 28.54 34.00
N GLN A 31 1.72 27.61 34.80
CA GLN A 31 2.84 27.74 35.77
C GLN A 31 2.92 26.47 36.64
N GLU A 32 4.07 25.79 36.68
CA GLU A 32 5.08 25.82 37.79
C GLU A 32 4.44 25.47 39.15
N GLU A 33 4.90 24.51 39.96
CA GLU A 33 6.26 24.32 40.45
C GLU A 33 6.33 23.07 41.35
N LYS A 34 7.55 22.52 41.46
CA LYS A 34 8.16 21.81 42.61
C LYS A 34 7.78 20.37 43.02
N ALA A 35 8.88 19.62 43.12
CA ALA A 35 9.03 18.30 43.70
C ALA A 35 8.82 18.26 45.22
N HIS A 36 8.32 17.13 45.72
CA HIS A 36 8.75 16.55 46.99
C HIS A 36 8.50 15.03 47.02
N ALA A 37 9.40 14.36 47.71
CA ALA A 37 9.62 12.92 47.79
C ALA A 37 8.59 12.13 48.62
N ASP A 38 8.70 10.80 48.48
CA ASP A 38 8.35 9.73 49.42
C ASP A 38 6.92 9.61 49.95
N ALA A 39 6.22 8.58 49.47
CA ALA A 39 5.66 7.53 50.31
C ALA A 39 5.09 6.38 49.46
N SER A 40 5.82 5.27 49.44
CA SER A 40 5.28 3.92 49.31
C SER A 40 4.09 3.76 50.27
N HIS A 41 2.89 3.41 49.79
CA HIS A 41 1.86 2.67 50.54
C HIS A 41 0.75 2.11 49.59
N GLY A 42 0.67 0.78 49.54
CA GLY A 42 -0.58 0.01 49.43
C GLY A 42 -1.56 0.26 48.27
N ARG A 43 -1.28 -0.32 47.09
CA ARG A 43 -2.29 -0.41 46.01
C ARG A 43 -3.23 -1.61 46.25
N LYS A 44 -4.33 -1.37 46.97
CA LYS A 44 -5.47 -2.30 47.05
C LYS A 44 -6.21 -2.35 45.70
N GLY A 45 -6.56 -3.58 45.31
CA GLY A 45 -7.53 -4.01 44.28
C GLY A 45 -8.03 -3.00 43.26
N ARG A 46 -7.46 -3.07 42.04
CA ARG A 46 -8.07 -2.48 40.84
C ARG A 46 -9.15 -3.43 40.34
N THR A 47 -10.40 -3.20 40.74
CA THR A 47 -11.58 -3.80 40.10
C THR A 47 -11.57 -3.41 38.62
N ALA A 48 -11.63 -4.41 37.75
CA ALA A 48 -11.75 -4.23 36.31
C ALA A 48 -13.06 -3.49 36.01
N ALA A 49 -12.95 -2.19 35.70
CA ALA A 49 -14.04 -1.44 35.11
C ALA A 49 -14.26 -2.00 33.71
N THR A 50 -15.39 -2.67 33.50
CA THR A 50 -15.91 -3.05 32.20
C THR A 50 -16.04 -1.77 31.38
N SER A 51 -15.12 -1.57 30.43
CA SER A 51 -15.16 -0.46 29.48
C SER A 51 -16.39 -0.67 28.59
N THR A 52 -17.50 -0.02 28.93
CA THR A 52 -18.61 0.23 28.01
C THR A 52 -18.20 1.35 27.06
N ALA A 53 -17.16 1.09 26.26
CA ALA A 53 -16.90 1.92 25.10
C ALA A 53 -18.12 1.78 24.17
N PRO A 54 -18.76 2.89 23.74
CA PRO A 54 -19.81 2.81 22.74
C PRO A 54 -19.22 2.06 21.54
N ALA A 55 -19.91 1.03 21.06
CA ALA A 55 -19.55 0.35 19.82
C ALA A 55 -19.41 1.43 18.75
N MET A 56 -18.17 1.74 18.37
CA MET A 56 -17.89 2.72 17.34
C MET A 56 -18.42 2.11 16.05
N LEU A 57 -19.65 2.44 15.69
CA LEU A 57 -20.17 2.19 14.36
C LEU A 57 -19.25 2.95 13.40
N HIS A 58 -18.46 2.20 12.65
CA HIS A 58 -17.62 2.69 11.57
C HIS A 58 -18.52 3.25 10.47
N ASP A 59 -18.95 4.50 10.63
CA ASP A 59 -19.82 5.19 9.69
C ASP A 59 -19.10 5.36 8.34
N LEU A 60 -19.83 5.05 7.27
CA LEU A 60 -19.39 5.17 5.88
C LEU A 60 -18.89 6.58 5.55
N ALA A 61 -19.41 7.61 6.23
CA ALA A 61 -18.94 8.98 6.09
C ALA A 61 -17.48 9.18 6.55
N THR A 62 -17.03 8.44 7.56
CA THR A 62 -15.63 8.46 8.02
C THR A 62 -14.73 7.71 7.02
N LEU A 63 -15.19 6.58 6.51
CA LEU A 63 -14.47 5.81 5.47
C LEU A 63 -14.28 6.61 4.18
N ARG A 64 -15.21 7.51 3.84
CA ARG A 64 -15.10 8.41 2.67
C ARG A 64 -14.08 9.53 2.85
N ARG A 65 -13.85 10.02 4.07
CA ARG A 65 -12.81 11.04 4.34
C ARG A 65 -11.41 10.44 4.28
N PHE A 66 -11.25 9.25 4.84
CA PHE A 66 -10.08 8.41 4.61
C PHE A 66 -9.83 8.17 3.11
N ALA A 67 -10.90 8.11 2.31
CA ALA A 67 -10.80 7.96 0.88
C ALA A 67 -10.30 9.22 0.11
N ALA A 68 -9.86 10.28 0.79
CA ALA A 68 -9.39 11.50 0.15
C ALA A 68 -7.99 11.95 0.61
N SER A 69 -7.42 11.32 1.64
CA SER A 69 -6.13 11.68 2.24
C SER A 69 -4.92 11.06 1.52
N ASP A 70 -3.78 11.74 1.62
CA ASP A 70 -2.47 11.34 1.10
C ASP A 70 -1.94 10.10 1.85
N PRO A 71 -1.41 9.07 1.15
CA PRO A 71 -0.90 7.86 1.78
C PRO A 71 0.27 8.05 2.75
N ASP A 72 1.05 9.13 2.66
CA ASP A 72 2.26 9.33 3.48
C ASP A 72 2.00 10.03 4.83
N GLU A 73 0.84 10.64 5.02
CA GLU A 73 0.46 11.19 6.32
C GLU A 73 -0.23 10.12 7.18
N GLU A 74 0.17 9.99 8.46
CA GLU A 74 -0.54 9.15 9.42
C GLU A 74 -1.94 9.74 9.67
N THR A 75 -2.89 9.30 8.84
CA THR A 75 -4.27 9.79 8.88
C THR A 75 -4.95 9.42 10.21
N GLU A 76 -5.93 10.23 10.64
CA GLU A 76 -6.74 9.87 11.81
C GLU A 76 -7.44 8.51 11.61
N GLU A 77 -7.78 8.17 10.38
CA GLU A 77 -8.45 6.93 10.07
C GLU A 77 -7.51 5.71 10.07
N ALA A 78 -6.24 5.87 9.68
CA ALA A 78 -5.21 4.85 9.94
C ALA A 78 -5.08 4.60 11.45
N ARG A 79 -5.04 5.67 12.27
CA ARG A 79 -5.05 5.56 13.73
C ARG A 79 -6.32 4.92 14.27
N GLN A 80 -7.46 5.11 13.62
CA GLN A 80 -8.70 4.41 13.98
C GLN A 80 -8.64 2.93 13.62
N MET A 81 -8.13 2.55 12.44
CA MET A 81 -7.90 1.13 12.10
C MET A 81 -6.97 0.46 13.08
N ALA A 82 -5.90 1.15 13.49
CA ALA A 82 -4.94 0.70 14.49
C ALA A 82 -5.56 0.38 15.86
N ARG A 83 -6.74 0.94 16.18
CA ARG A 83 -7.46 0.67 17.43
C ARG A 83 -8.45 -0.49 17.33
N ILE A 84 -8.87 -0.88 16.12
CA ILE A 84 -9.84 -1.96 15.92
C ILE A 84 -9.14 -3.30 16.20
N PRO A 85 -9.68 -4.20 17.04
CA PRO A 85 -9.11 -5.53 17.25
C PRO A 85 -8.97 -6.33 15.95
N THR A 86 -7.95 -7.18 15.85
CA THR A 86 -7.65 -7.98 14.64
C THR A 86 -8.85 -8.81 14.15
N ALA A 87 -9.62 -9.41 15.05
CA ALA A 87 -10.81 -10.17 14.68
C ALA A 87 -11.90 -9.29 14.04
N GLU A 88 -12.07 -8.07 14.54
CA GLU A 88 -13.02 -7.08 14.02
C GLU A 88 -12.56 -6.53 12.67
N LEU A 89 -11.25 -6.30 12.46
CA LEU A 89 -10.70 -5.93 11.14
C LEU A 89 -11.00 -7.00 10.09
N LYS A 90 -10.76 -8.28 10.42
CA LYS A 90 -11.06 -9.42 9.52
C LYS A 90 -12.55 -9.48 9.19
N ALA A 91 -13.42 -9.31 10.19
CA ALA A 91 -14.87 -9.26 9.99
C ALA A 91 -15.30 -8.08 9.12
N MET A 92 -14.70 -6.90 9.32
CA MET A 92 -14.96 -5.70 8.53
C MET A 92 -14.58 -5.91 7.07
N ILE A 93 -13.40 -6.47 6.79
CA ILE A 93 -12.95 -6.78 5.41
C ILE A 93 -13.98 -7.67 4.71
N LEU A 94 -14.48 -8.71 5.39
CA LEU A 94 -15.48 -9.62 4.83
C LEU A 94 -16.83 -8.93 4.60
N SER A 95 -17.30 -8.15 5.57
CA SER A 95 -18.56 -7.42 5.46
C SER A 95 -18.53 -6.37 4.34
N VAL A 96 -17.41 -5.67 4.16
CA VAL A 96 -17.26 -4.67 3.09
C VAL A 96 -17.14 -5.37 1.73
N SER A 97 -16.39 -6.47 1.66
CA SER A 97 -16.23 -7.24 0.42
C SER A 97 -17.55 -7.81 -0.10
N ALA A 98 -18.46 -8.22 0.79
CA ALA A 98 -19.77 -8.73 0.44
C ALA A 98 -20.71 -7.69 -0.21
N ARG A 99 -20.39 -6.39 -0.08
CA ARG A 99 -21.17 -5.29 -0.68
C ARG A 99 -20.71 -4.92 -2.09
N ILE A 100 -19.57 -5.44 -2.53
CA ILE A 100 -18.98 -5.08 -3.81
C ILE A 100 -19.70 -5.85 -4.92
N ASP A 101 -20.43 -5.13 -5.77
CA ASP A 101 -20.94 -5.70 -7.02
C ASP A 101 -19.77 -5.86 -8.00
N PRO A 102 -19.42 -7.10 -8.42
CA PRO A 102 -18.30 -7.30 -9.32
C PRO A 102 -18.53 -6.73 -10.73
N GLU A 103 -19.76 -6.53 -11.16
CA GLU A 103 -20.10 -6.10 -12.51
C GLU A 103 -20.11 -4.58 -12.67
N GLN A 104 -20.08 -3.85 -11.55
CA GLN A 104 -20.18 -2.40 -11.56
C GLN A 104 -18.90 -1.73 -11.08
N PHE A 105 -18.59 -0.58 -11.69
CA PHE A 105 -17.47 0.27 -11.28
C PHE A 105 -18.03 1.57 -10.70
N THR A 106 -18.65 1.46 -9.52
CA THR A 106 -19.30 2.59 -8.85
C THR A 106 -18.33 3.31 -7.90
N GLN A 107 -18.64 4.58 -7.58
CA GLN A 107 -17.93 5.33 -6.54
C GLN A 107 -18.00 4.62 -5.17
N GLU A 108 -19.08 3.89 -4.89
CA GLU A 108 -19.21 3.08 -3.68
C GLU A 108 -18.22 1.91 -3.66
N ASN A 109 -18.05 1.20 -4.78
CA ASN A 109 -17.07 0.12 -4.89
C ASN A 109 -15.65 0.63 -4.66
N PHE A 110 -15.28 1.80 -5.18
CA PHE A 110 -13.99 2.42 -4.89
C PHE A 110 -13.77 2.71 -3.40
N ALA A 111 -14.77 3.25 -2.70
CA ALA A 111 -14.68 3.49 -1.27
C ALA A 111 -14.54 2.17 -0.48
N CYS A 112 -15.22 1.11 -0.91
CA CYS A 112 -15.10 -0.23 -0.34
C CYS A 112 -13.68 -0.80 -0.53
N PHE A 113 -13.13 -0.74 -1.75
CA PHE A 113 -11.77 -1.19 -2.04
C PHE A 113 -10.73 -0.45 -1.21
N ARG A 114 -10.86 0.87 -1.04
CA ARG A 114 -9.96 1.64 -0.18
C ARG A 114 -10.04 1.24 1.29
N THR A 115 -11.26 0.99 1.79
CA THR A 115 -11.46 0.53 3.18
C THR A 115 -10.82 -0.84 3.40
N ILE A 116 -11.03 -1.78 2.46
CA ILE A 116 -10.42 -3.11 2.52
C ILE A 116 -8.89 -2.98 2.46
N ALA A 117 -8.37 -2.14 1.56
CA ALA A 117 -6.93 -1.95 1.41
C ALA A 117 -6.28 -1.47 2.71
N ALA A 118 -6.87 -0.49 3.39
CA ALA A 118 -6.36 0.02 4.66
C ALA A 118 -6.45 -1.00 5.79
N ALA A 119 -7.54 -1.75 5.87
CA ALA A 119 -7.70 -2.80 6.86
C ALA A 119 -6.71 -3.96 6.63
N CYS A 120 -6.46 -4.32 5.37
CA CYS A 120 -5.46 -5.32 4.98
C CYS A 120 -4.04 -4.84 5.26
N GLN A 121 -3.74 -3.57 5.01
CA GLN A 121 -2.46 -2.95 5.38
C GLN A 121 -2.25 -3.04 6.89
N GLU A 122 -3.20 -2.53 7.68
CA GLU A 122 -3.14 -2.61 9.15
C GLU A 122 -3.02 -4.07 9.64
N LEU A 123 -3.72 -5.00 9.00
CA LEU A 123 -3.61 -6.41 9.34
C LEU A 123 -2.19 -6.95 9.09
N TYR A 124 -1.58 -6.60 7.96
CA TYR A 124 -0.20 -6.96 7.68
C TYR A 124 0.77 -6.31 8.68
N ASP A 125 0.51 -5.06 9.06
CA ASP A 125 1.35 -4.33 10.01
C ASP A 125 1.44 -5.02 11.37
N ARG A 126 0.37 -5.72 11.79
CA ARG A 126 0.30 -6.47 13.05
C ARG A 126 0.76 -7.91 12.93
N ASP A 127 0.25 -8.61 11.93
CA ASP A 127 0.32 -10.07 11.85
C ASP A 127 1.38 -10.54 10.83
N GLY A 128 1.93 -9.62 10.01
CA GLY A 128 2.90 -9.91 8.96
C GLY A 128 2.42 -11.03 8.03
N ARG A 129 3.23 -12.08 7.89
CA ARG A 129 2.90 -13.28 7.10
C ARG A 129 1.55 -13.91 7.47
N ALA A 130 1.17 -13.93 8.75
CA ALA A 130 -0.08 -14.56 9.17
C ALA A 130 -1.33 -13.83 8.64
N ALA A 131 -1.22 -12.54 8.27
CA ALA A 131 -2.27 -11.82 7.56
C ALA A 131 -2.52 -12.45 6.18
N TYR A 132 -1.45 -12.75 5.43
CA TYR A 132 -1.55 -13.38 4.12
C TYR A 132 -2.16 -14.77 4.23
N ASP A 133 -1.69 -15.57 5.20
CA ASP A 133 -2.19 -16.94 5.39
C ASP A 133 -3.70 -16.93 5.67
N TRP A 134 -4.20 -15.98 6.48
CA TRP A 134 -5.63 -15.76 6.66
C TRP A 134 -6.35 -15.37 5.36
N ALA A 135 -5.84 -14.38 4.62
CA ALA A 135 -6.45 -13.94 3.37
C ALA A 135 -6.53 -15.08 2.33
N ALA A 136 -5.54 -15.97 2.31
CA ALA A 136 -5.49 -17.14 1.45
C ALA A 136 -6.48 -18.27 1.84
N THR A 137 -7.13 -18.17 3.02
CA THR A 137 -8.24 -19.07 3.43
C THR A 137 -9.61 -18.57 3.03
N LEU A 138 -9.72 -17.33 2.52
CA LEU A 138 -11.01 -16.79 2.09
C LEU A 138 -11.57 -17.57 0.90
N PRO A 139 -12.91 -17.62 0.72
CA PRO A 139 -13.51 -18.27 -0.43
C PRO A 139 -12.91 -17.74 -1.75
N PRO A 140 -12.61 -18.63 -2.71
CA PRO A 140 -12.01 -18.22 -3.97
C PRO A 140 -12.92 -17.22 -4.68
N GLY A 141 -12.32 -16.14 -5.18
CA GLY A 141 -13.05 -15.04 -5.81
C GLY A 141 -12.38 -13.70 -5.55
N ARG A 142 -13.12 -12.62 -5.81
CA ARG A 142 -12.61 -11.25 -5.63
C ARG A 142 -12.16 -10.91 -4.21
N PRO A 143 -12.87 -11.30 -3.13
CA PRO A 143 -12.45 -10.97 -1.77
C PRO A 143 -11.06 -11.54 -1.43
N MET A 144 -10.84 -12.83 -1.70
CA MET A 144 -9.54 -13.50 -1.52
C MET A 144 -8.47 -12.82 -2.36
N ALA A 145 -8.72 -12.63 -3.66
CA ALA A 145 -7.75 -12.03 -4.57
C ALA A 145 -7.34 -10.62 -4.14
N HIS A 146 -8.31 -9.78 -3.76
CA HIS A 146 -8.06 -8.41 -3.35
C HIS A 146 -7.35 -8.33 -1.98
N ALA A 147 -7.74 -9.17 -1.01
CA ALA A 147 -7.08 -9.21 0.29
C ALA A 147 -5.62 -9.68 0.14
N CYS A 148 -5.38 -10.77 -0.57
CA CYS A 148 -4.04 -11.26 -0.86
C CYS A 148 -3.20 -10.22 -1.60
N SER A 149 -3.72 -9.63 -2.68
CA SER A 149 -2.96 -8.64 -3.45
C SER A 149 -2.58 -7.43 -2.60
N THR A 150 -3.50 -6.94 -1.76
CA THR A 150 -3.23 -5.77 -0.91
C THR A 150 -2.20 -6.09 0.17
N ILE A 151 -2.29 -7.27 0.80
CA ILE A 151 -1.30 -7.71 1.79
C ILE A 151 0.08 -7.90 1.15
N ILE A 152 0.15 -8.44 -0.07
CA ILE A 152 1.43 -8.55 -0.78
C ILE A 152 1.98 -7.16 -1.14
N THR A 153 1.13 -6.19 -1.54
CA THR A 153 1.55 -4.80 -1.74
C THR A 153 2.09 -4.17 -0.46
N ALA A 154 1.42 -4.41 0.68
CA ALA A 154 1.86 -3.97 2.00
C ALA A 154 3.24 -4.54 2.36
N ALA A 155 3.42 -5.84 2.10
CA ALA A 155 4.68 -6.53 2.25
C ALA A 155 5.75 -5.96 1.31
N ALA A 156 5.41 -5.61 0.07
CA ALA A 156 6.39 -5.15 -0.92
C ALA A 156 7.15 -3.91 -0.46
N ALA A 157 6.50 -2.98 0.24
CA ALA A 157 7.16 -1.80 0.80
C ALA A 157 8.10 -2.12 1.99
N ARG A 158 7.76 -3.13 2.80
CA ARG A 158 8.39 -3.40 4.12
C ARG A 158 9.34 -4.58 4.15
N GLU A 159 9.06 -5.58 3.34
CA GLU A 159 9.74 -6.87 3.29
C GLU A 159 9.69 -7.37 1.83
N PRO A 160 10.35 -6.67 0.89
CA PRO A 160 10.20 -6.94 -0.55
C PRO A 160 10.55 -8.38 -0.93
N ALA A 161 11.49 -9.02 -0.24
CA ALA A 161 11.82 -10.44 -0.44
C ALA A 161 10.66 -11.38 -0.05
N LEU A 162 9.97 -11.09 1.06
CA LEU A 162 8.78 -11.85 1.48
C LEU A 162 7.63 -11.60 0.49
N ALA A 163 7.44 -10.37 0.04
CA ALA A 163 6.42 -10.05 -0.96
C ALA A 163 6.64 -10.80 -2.28
N GLU A 164 7.90 -10.93 -2.73
CA GLU A 164 8.23 -11.77 -3.87
C GLU A 164 7.84 -13.24 -3.66
N GLU A 165 8.16 -13.81 -2.48
CA GLU A 165 7.77 -15.18 -2.13
C GLU A 165 6.25 -15.35 -2.14
N LEU A 166 5.52 -14.46 -1.48
CA LEU A 166 4.07 -14.49 -1.42
C LEU A 166 3.42 -14.36 -2.80
N ALA A 167 3.95 -13.50 -3.66
CA ALA A 167 3.47 -13.34 -5.02
C ALA A 167 3.68 -14.60 -5.86
N LYS A 168 4.81 -15.31 -5.69
CA LYS A 168 5.06 -16.62 -6.33
C LYS A 168 4.08 -17.68 -5.84
N ILE A 169 3.89 -17.80 -4.53
CA ILE A 169 2.90 -18.72 -3.94
C ILE A 169 1.51 -18.44 -4.49
N TYR A 170 1.13 -17.16 -4.58
CA TYR A 170 -0.16 -16.74 -5.13
C TYR A 170 -0.28 -17.10 -6.62
N GLN A 171 0.76 -16.87 -7.43
CA GLN A 171 0.79 -17.24 -8.83
C GLN A 171 0.68 -18.75 -9.04
N GLU A 172 1.44 -19.54 -8.29
CA GLU A 172 1.40 -21.01 -8.37
C GLU A 172 0.00 -21.57 -8.03
N LYS A 173 -0.65 -20.99 -7.01
CA LYS A 173 -1.96 -21.45 -6.53
C LYS A 173 -3.13 -20.95 -7.38
N HIS A 174 -3.04 -19.76 -7.96
CA HIS A 174 -4.17 -19.07 -8.58
C HIS A 174 -3.95 -18.68 -10.06
N GLY A 175 -2.76 -18.91 -10.63
CA GLY A 175 -2.42 -18.61 -12.02
C GLY A 175 -2.32 -17.12 -12.34
N GLN A 176 -2.39 -16.24 -11.33
CA GLN A 176 -2.35 -14.79 -11.50
C GLN A 176 -0.97 -14.24 -11.19
N ASP A 177 -0.36 -13.56 -12.16
CA ASP A 177 0.95 -12.93 -12.00
C ASP A 177 0.82 -11.56 -11.31
N LEU A 178 0.90 -11.58 -9.97
CA LEU A 178 0.94 -10.36 -9.15
C LEU A 178 2.32 -9.69 -9.17
N LEU A 179 3.40 -10.44 -9.38
CA LEU A 179 4.76 -9.87 -9.42
C LEU A 179 4.84 -8.77 -10.48
N ARG A 180 4.24 -9.01 -11.65
CA ARG A 180 4.14 -7.99 -12.70
C ARG A 180 3.55 -6.67 -12.20
N THR A 181 2.44 -6.73 -11.48
CA THR A 181 1.78 -5.52 -10.95
C THR A 181 2.54 -4.85 -9.81
N LEU A 182 3.40 -5.59 -9.12
CA LEU A 182 4.15 -5.13 -7.95
C LEU A 182 5.57 -4.66 -8.28
N THR A 183 6.05 -4.87 -9.51
CA THR A 183 7.43 -4.57 -9.93
C THR A 183 7.86 -3.16 -9.51
N GLY A 184 7.01 -2.14 -9.74
CA GLY A 184 7.32 -0.76 -9.35
C GLY A 184 7.47 -0.57 -7.85
N THR A 185 6.55 -1.12 -7.06
CA THR A 185 6.59 -1.05 -5.60
C THR A 185 7.79 -1.78 -5.02
N LEU A 186 8.08 -3.00 -5.51
CA LEU A 186 9.23 -3.79 -5.09
C LEU A 186 10.55 -3.09 -5.45
N LEU A 187 10.64 -2.55 -6.67
CA LEU A 187 11.83 -1.86 -7.14
C LEU A 187 12.10 -0.60 -6.30
N GLY A 188 11.07 0.21 -6.03
CA GLY A 188 11.17 1.35 -5.13
C GLY A 188 11.60 0.94 -3.71
N ALA A 189 11.03 -0.13 -3.17
CA ALA A 189 11.40 -0.63 -1.84
C ALA A 189 12.86 -1.12 -1.76
N TYR A 190 13.35 -1.82 -2.78
CA TYR A 190 14.76 -2.21 -2.86
C TYR A 190 15.70 -1.01 -2.99
N MET A 191 15.32 0.00 -3.79
CA MET A 191 16.11 1.23 -3.94
C MET A 191 16.23 2.01 -2.64
N THR A 192 15.13 2.20 -1.92
CA THR A 192 15.13 2.88 -0.61
C THR A 192 16.03 2.16 0.40
N ARG A 193 16.23 0.85 0.25
CA ARG A 193 17.12 0.03 1.10
C ARG A 193 18.56 -0.03 0.61
N GLY A 194 18.86 0.49 -0.59
CA GLY A 194 20.16 0.29 -1.24
C GLY A 194 20.45 -1.17 -1.61
N ASP A 195 19.42 -2.03 -1.75
CA ASP A 195 19.58 -3.45 -2.03
C ASP A 195 19.73 -3.70 -3.55
N MET A 196 20.94 -3.47 -4.07
CA MET A 196 21.25 -3.66 -5.48
C MET A 196 21.04 -5.12 -5.93
N ALA A 197 21.32 -6.10 -5.06
CA ALA A 197 21.11 -7.52 -5.38
C ALA A 197 19.62 -7.84 -5.56
N GLY A 198 18.76 -7.26 -4.73
CA GLY A 198 17.30 -7.31 -4.87
C GLY A 198 16.82 -6.69 -6.18
N ILE A 199 17.32 -5.51 -6.54
CA ILE A 199 17.00 -4.84 -7.81
C ILE A 199 17.35 -5.72 -9.00
N VAL A 200 18.60 -6.21 -9.05
CA VAL A 200 19.09 -7.03 -10.17
C VAL A 200 18.30 -8.33 -10.28
N ARG A 201 18.04 -9.02 -9.16
CA ARG A 201 17.24 -10.24 -9.13
C ARG A 201 15.82 -10.00 -9.65
N LEU A 202 15.16 -8.93 -9.20
CA LEU A 202 13.81 -8.58 -9.61
C LEU A 202 13.73 -8.31 -11.12
N LEU A 203 14.65 -7.51 -11.65
CA LEU A 203 14.67 -7.15 -13.07
C LEU A 203 15.05 -8.35 -13.96
N ALA A 204 16.06 -9.13 -13.58
CA ALA A 204 16.47 -10.32 -14.32
C ALA A 204 15.40 -11.41 -14.32
N GLY A 205 14.64 -11.56 -13.23
CA GLY A 205 13.55 -12.52 -13.11
C GLY A 205 12.29 -12.14 -13.89
N ASN A 206 12.16 -10.89 -14.33
CA ASN A 206 10.98 -10.36 -15.02
C ASN A 206 11.25 -10.07 -16.51
N SER A 207 12.08 -10.91 -17.15
CA SER A 207 12.58 -10.72 -18.52
C SER A 207 11.49 -10.68 -19.61
N HIS A 208 10.25 -11.10 -19.30
CA HIS A 208 9.12 -10.99 -20.23
C HIS A 208 8.56 -9.57 -20.34
N HIS A 209 8.92 -8.70 -19.40
CA HIS A 209 8.50 -7.32 -19.36
C HIS A 209 9.74 -6.44 -19.27
N SER A 210 10.31 -6.15 -20.43
CA SER A 210 11.45 -5.23 -20.69
C SER A 210 11.25 -3.79 -20.20
N TYR A 211 10.22 -3.53 -19.39
CA TYR A 211 9.85 -2.20 -18.94
C TYR A 211 10.15 -2.05 -17.46
N CYS A 212 11.27 -1.39 -17.16
CA CYS A 212 11.47 -0.79 -15.84
C CYS A 212 10.42 0.32 -15.68
N PRO A 213 9.51 0.25 -14.68
CA PRO A 213 8.51 1.28 -14.47
C PRO A 213 9.18 2.65 -14.24
N SER A 214 8.50 3.72 -14.63
CA SER A 214 8.92 5.09 -14.31
C SER A 214 8.95 5.27 -12.79
N ILE A 215 10.12 5.13 -12.20
CA ILE A 215 10.33 5.30 -10.77
C ILE A 215 11.42 6.34 -10.53
N SER A 216 11.32 7.06 -9.42
CA SER A 216 12.34 8.02 -9.02
C SER A 216 13.54 7.28 -8.43
N PHE A 217 14.70 7.43 -9.06
CA PHE A 217 15.96 6.89 -8.54
C PHE A 217 16.56 7.84 -7.49
N PRO A 218 17.08 7.33 -6.36
CA PRO A 218 17.82 8.12 -5.37
C PRO A 218 18.93 8.98 -6.00
N ALA A 219 19.28 10.12 -5.39
CA ALA A 219 20.26 11.09 -5.92
C ALA A 219 21.63 10.46 -6.22
N ASP A 220 22.02 9.51 -5.39
CA ASP A 220 23.29 8.79 -5.37
C ASP A 220 23.17 7.37 -5.97
N PHE A 221 22.09 7.07 -6.70
CA PHE A 221 21.88 5.75 -7.30
C PHE A 221 23.02 5.36 -8.26
N ASN A 222 23.60 4.16 -8.04
CA ASN A 222 24.69 3.62 -8.84
C ASN A 222 24.18 3.00 -10.16
N PHE A 223 23.91 3.83 -11.16
CA PHE A 223 23.50 3.38 -12.49
C PHE A 223 24.53 2.47 -13.18
N PRO A 224 25.85 2.79 -13.22
CA PRO A 224 26.85 1.88 -13.81
C PRO A 224 26.79 0.48 -13.20
N GLY A 225 26.78 0.37 -11.86
CA GLY A 225 26.75 -0.92 -11.19
C GLY A 225 25.47 -1.73 -11.45
N LEU A 226 24.32 -1.05 -11.65
CA LEU A 226 23.10 -1.73 -12.08
C LEU A 226 23.25 -2.32 -13.50
N LEU A 227 23.78 -1.53 -14.43
CA LEU A 227 23.95 -1.93 -15.83
C LEU A 227 24.95 -3.09 -15.95
N ASP A 228 26.09 -3.00 -15.26
CA ASP A 228 27.10 -4.07 -15.18
C ASP A 228 26.49 -5.37 -14.65
N ALA A 229 25.67 -5.28 -13.60
CA ALA A 229 25.08 -6.44 -12.96
C ALA A 229 23.96 -7.11 -13.80
N LEU A 230 23.29 -6.33 -14.66
CA LEU A 230 22.28 -6.86 -15.57
C LEU A 230 22.88 -7.55 -16.79
N ASP A 231 24.14 -7.25 -17.16
CA ASP A 231 24.94 -8.02 -18.12
C ASP A 231 24.17 -8.31 -19.42
N GLU A 232 23.56 -7.26 -19.99
CA GLU A 232 22.76 -7.33 -21.22
C GLU A 232 21.55 -8.29 -21.19
N LYS A 233 21.08 -8.74 -20.02
CA LYS A 233 19.94 -9.67 -19.92
C LYS A 233 18.59 -8.98 -19.99
N VAL A 234 18.56 -7.69 -19.71
CA VAL A 234 17.33 -6.90 -19.55
C VAL A 234 17.46 -5.60 -20.34
N GLU A 235 16.35 -5.12 -20.91
CA GLU A 235 16.31 -3.79 -21.49
C GLU A 235 16.31 -2.74 -20.38
N VAL A 236 17.28 -1.85 -20.42
CA VAL A 236 17.57 -0.86 -19.38
C VAL A 236 17.14 0.55 -19.77
N HIS A 237 16.12 0.66 -20.64
CA HIS A 237 15.62 1.94 -21.14
C HIS A 237 15.31 2.91 -19.99
N GLY A 238 14.51 2.50 -18.99
CA GLY A 238 14.14 3.33 -17.85
C GLY A 238 15.35 3.88 -17.06
N PRO A 239 16.23 3.01 -16.52
CA PRO A 239 17.44 3.45 -15.82
C PRO A 239 18.33 4.39 -16.65
N VAL A 240 18.54 4.10 -17.94
CA VAL A 240 19.37 4.94 -18.82
C VAL A 240 18.73 6.31 -19.07
N THR A 241 17.42 6.38 -19.30
CA THR A 241 16.68 7.65 -19.41
C THR A 241 16.88 8.50 -18.15
N HIS A 242 16.69 7.91 -16.96
CA HIS A 242 16.83 8.63 -15.70
C HIS A 242 18.28 9.07 -15.44
N TRP A 243 19.26 8.22 -15.77
CA TRP A 243 20.66 8.57 -15.67
C TRP A 243 21.00 9.74 -16.60
N ALA A 244 20.58 9.70 -17.87
CA ALA A 244 20.81 10.76 -18.84
C ALA A 244 20.17 12.10 -18.42
N MET A 245 18.99 12.06 -17.78
CA MET A 245 18.37 13.24 -17.19
C MET A 245 19.11 13.78 -15.95
N ARG A 246 20.03 13.03 -15.34
CA ARG A 246 20.86 13.48 -14.20
C ARG A 246 22.30 13.83 -14.59
N ASP A 247 22.89 13.07 -15.51
CA ASP A 247 24.26 13.22 -15.95
C ASP A 247 24.40 12.63 -17.37
N PRO A 248 24.06 13.41 -18.41
CA PRO A 248 24.07 12.91 -19.78
C PRO A 248 25.48 12.58 -20.26
N ASP A 249 26.51 13.29 -19.79
CA ASP A 249 27.90 13.04 -20.19
C ASP A 249 28.41 11.72 -19.60
N ALA A 250 28.13 11.43 -18.33
CA ALA A 250 28.49 10.15 -17.72
C ALA A 250 27.73 8.97 -18.36
N ALA A 251 26.42 9.13 -18.60
CA ALA A 251 25.62 8.12 -19.27
C ALA A 251 26.14 7.85 -20.70
N TRP A 252 26.50 8.90 -21.44
CA TRP A 252 27.07 8.79 -22.78
C TRP A 252 28.42 8.06 -22.77
N ALA A 253 29.34 8.48 -21.89
CA ALA A 253 30.65 7.88 -21.77
C ALA A 253 30.56 6.37 -21.47
N TYR A 254 29.70 5.97 -20.53
CA TYR A 254 29.49 4.57 -20.21
C TYR A 254 28.93 3.77 -21.38
N MET A 255 27.92 4.30 -22.09
CA MET A 255 27.33 3.61 -23.25
C MET A 255 28.32 3.46 -24.41
N MET A 256 29.19 4.46 -24.63
CA MET A 256 30.25 4.36 -25.64
C MET A 256 31.27 3.26 -25.31
N GLU A 257 31.62 3.10 -24.04
CA GLU A 257 32.59 2.11 -23.58
C GLU A 257 32.02 0.68 -23.58
N HIS A 258 30.81 0.50 -23.04
CA HIS A 258 30.24 -0.83 -22.78
C HIS A 258 29.26 -1.31 -23.86
N HIS A 259 28.60 -0.40 -24.58
CA HIS A 259 27.58 -0.72 -25.58
C HIS A 259 27.79 0.06 -26.90
N PRO A 260 28.98 -0.03 -27.54
CA PRO A 260 29.31 0.75 -28.73
C PRO A 260 28.41 0.46 -29.94
N SER A 261 27.69 -0.67 -29.92
CA SER A 261 26.70 -1.03 -30.95
C SER A 261 25.41 -0.20 -30.89
N GLY A 262 25.20 0.56 -29.80
CA GLY A 262 23.94 1.25 -29.55
C GLY A 262 22.82 0.29 -29.19
N LYS A 263 23.15 -0.85 -28.58
CA LYS A 263 22.19 -1.81 -28.04
C LYS A 263 22.66 -2.28 -26.66
N THR A 264 21.76 -2.27 -25.70
CA THR A 264 22.02 -2.78 -24.34
C THR A 264 21.82 -4.29 -24.23
N ASN A 265 21.22 -4.92 -25.24
CA ASN A 265 21.19 -6.37 -25.42
C ASN A 265 20.89 -6.73 -26.90
N PRO A 266 21.14 -7.98 -27.35
CA PRO A 266 20.93 -8.36 -28.75
C PRO A 266 19.51 -8.14 -29.28
N GLY A 267 18.49 -8.24 -28.41
CA GLY A 267 17.08 -8.08 -28.73
C GLY A 267 16.52 -6.67 -28.52
N ALA A 268 17.33 -5.72 -28.03
CA ALA A 268 16.88 -4.38 -27.69
C ALA A 268 16.35 -3.66 -28.93
N GLN A 269 15.13 -3.13 -28.83
CA GLN A 269 14.54 -2.28 -29.87
C GLN A 269 14.97 -0.82 -29.70
N SER A 270 15.25 -0.41 -28.47
CA SER A 270 15.70 0.94 -28.15
C SER A 270 17.21 1.09 -28.33
N ASN A 271 17.62 2.25 -28.85
CA ASN A 271 19.02 2.66 -28.91
C ASN A 271 19.29 3.63 -27.75
N PRO A 272 20.15 3.27 -26.77
CA PRO A 272 20.43 4.10 -25.60
C PRO A 272 21.04 5.46 -25.98
N PHE A 273 21.76 5.57 -27.10
CA PHE A 273 22.27 6.87 -27.56
C PHE A 273 21.13 7.83 -27.93
N ASN A 274 20.08 7.34 -28.59
CA ASN A 274 18.90 8.16 -28.90
C ASN A 274 18.17 8.59 -27.63
N ILE A 275 18.08 7.71 -26.63
CA ILE A 275 17.51 8.00 -25.33
C ILE A 275 18.29 9.13 -24.66
N ILE A 276 19.61 9.01 -24.57
CA ILE A 276 20.47 10.00 -23.92
C ILE A 276 20.32 11.37 -24.58
N VAL A 277 20.38 11.43 -25.92
CA VAL A 277 20.20 12.68 -26.67
C VAL A 277 18.83 13.28 -26.39
N HIS A 278 17.75 12.50 -26.48
CA HIS A 278 16.39 13.02 -26.25
C HIS A 278 16.19 13.51 -24.81
N SER A 279 16.65 12.74 -23.83
CA SER A 279 16.58 13.10 -22.41
C SER A 279 17.40 14.34 -22.06
N SER A 280 18.55 14.54 -22.71
CA SER A 280 19.40 15.72 -22.49
C SER A 280 18.74 17.03 -22.93
N ILE A 281 17.88 16.98 -23.95
CA ILE A 281 17.14 18.15 -24.47
C ILE A 281 15.99 18.55 -23.54
N LEU A 282 15.43 17.60 -22.78
CA LEU A 282 14.27 17.82 -21.91
C LEU A 282 14.61 18.36 -20.50
N ARG A 283 15.89 18.58 -20.20
CA ARG A 283 16.36 19.24 -18.97
C ARG A 283 16.05 20.73 -18.96
#